data_AF-A0A6A4CMZ8-F1
#
_entry.id   AF-A0A6A4CMZ8-F1
#
_cell.length_a   1.000
_cell.length_b   1.000
_cell.length_c   1.000
_cell.angle_alpha   90.00
_cell.angle_beta   90.00
_cell.angle_gamma   90.00
#
_symmetry.space_group_name_H-M   'P 1'
#
loop_
_entity.id
_entity.type
_entity.pdbx_description
1 polymer ?
#
loop_
_entity_poly.entity_id
_entity_poly.type
_entity_poly.pdbx_seq_one_letter_code
_entity_poly.pdbx_strand_id
1 'polypeptide(L)' 'MEGQPDIKIDGVTAFALPLATSYRYAIELKSSKMSIWMEDRISKKQWYKGGMAKTDYVSDANVIPDATVADYVKVQ' A
#
# COMPACT_ATOMS: atom_id res chain seq x y z
N MET A 1 4.15 18.31 19.76
CA MET A 1 3.97 17.92 18.35
C MET A 1 3.90 16.40 18.36
N GLU A 2 2.69 15.85 18.51
CA GLU A 2 2.52 14.39 18.45
C GLU A 2 2.89 13.94 17.04
N GLY A 3 3.96 13.16 16.92
CA GLY A 3 4.33 12.54 15.67
C GLY A 3 3.20 11.60 15.25
N GLN A 4 2.76 11.70 14.00
CA GLN A 4 1.81 10.73 13.47
C GLN A 4 2.41 9.32 13.63
N PRO A 5 1.64 8.34 14.11
CA PRO A 5 2.15 7.00 14.33
C PRO A 5 2.55 6.37 12.98
N ASP A 6 3.72 5.75 12.94
CA ASP A 6 4.15 4.96 11.80
C ASP A 6 3.29 3.69 11.70
N ILE A 7 2.63 3.47 10.56
CA ILE A 7 1.75 2.32 10.32
C ILE A 7 2.39 1.43 9.26
N LYS A 8 2.52 0.13 9.55
CA LYS A 8 2.97 -0.90 8.61
C LYS A 8 1.92 -2.00 8.52
N ILE A 9 1.49 -2.32 7.30
CA ILE A 9 0.58 -3.44 7.05
C ILE A 9 1.21 -4.41 6.05
N ASP A 10 1.28 -5.68 6.44
CA ASP A 10 1.76 -6.79 5.62
C ASP A 10 0.57 -7.64 5.15
N GLY A 11 0.59 -8.13 3.90
CA GLY A 11 -0.51 -8.94 3.35
C GLY A 11 -0.14 -9.77 2.11
N VAL A 12 -1.10 -10.56 1.64
CA VAL A 12 -0.98 -11.43 0.44
C VAL A 12 -2.19 -11.20 -0.47
N THR A 13 -1.97 -11.04 -1.77
CA THR A 13 -3.06 -10.88 -2.76
C THR A 13 -2.77 -11.65 -4.07
N ALA A 14 -3.81 -11.93 -4.86
CA ALA A 14 -3.76 -12.63 -6.15
C ALA A 14 -4.69 -11.94 -7.16
N PHE A 15 -4.24 -11.76 -8.42
CA PHE A 15 -4.91 -10.86 -9.38
C PHE A 15 -5.69 -11.54 -10.53
N ALA A 16 -5.62 -12.86 -10.74
CA ALA A 16 -6.51 -13.63 -11.62
C ALA A 16 -6.19 -15.14 -11.59
N LEU A 17 -7.12 -15.95 -12.13
CA LEU A 17 -6.89 -17.37 -12.45
C LEU A 17 -6.16 -17.53 -13.80
N PRO A 18 -5.31 -18.58 -13.95
CA PRO A 18 -4.96 -19.55 -12.92
C PRO A 18 -4.08 -18.90 -11.84
N LEU A 19 -4.25 -19.35 -10.59
CA LEU A 19 -3.59 -18.89 -9.35
C LEU A 19 -2.07 -19.14 -9.34
N ALA A 20 -1.38 -18.91 -10.45
CA ALA A 20 0.05 -19.11 -10.54
C ALA A 20 0.76 -18.08 -9.65
N THR A 21 0.42 -16.79 -9.78
CA THR A 21 1.22 -15.76 -9.12
C THR A 21 0.55 -15.23 -7.87
N SER A 22 1.13 -15.57 -6.72
CA SER A 22 0.81 -14.95 -5.44
C SER A 22 1.87 -13.90 -5.11
N TYR A 23 1.43 -12.76 -4.56
CA TYR A 23 2.33 -11.66 -4.22
C TYR A 23 2.32 -11.42 -2.71
N ARG A 24 3.49 -11.14 -2.14
CA ARG A 24 3.60 -10.53 -0.81
C ARG A 24 3.67 -9.03 -0.99
N TYR A 25 3.01 -8.27 -0.13
CA TYR A 25 3.11 -6.82 -0.15
C TYR A 25 3.24 -6.26 1.26
N ALA A 26 3.85 -5.08 1.33
CA ALA A 26 3.88 -4.25 2.51
C ALA A 26 3.51 -2.82 2.11
N ILE A 27 2.55 -2.22 2.81
CA ILE A 27 2.21 -0.80 2.68
C ILE A 27 2.60 -0.13 3.99
N GLU A 28 3.42 0.92 3.89
CA GLU A 28 3.86 1.70 5.05
C GLU A 28 3.43 3.15 4.90
N LEU A 29 3.02 3.75 6.01
CA LEU A 29 2.80 5.17 6.14
C LEU A 29 3.77 5.73 7.17
N LYS A 30 4.71 6.56 6.72
CA LYS A 30 5.70 7.24 7.57
C LYS A 30 5.73 8.72 7.25
N SER A 31 5.66 9.58 8.26
CA SER A 31 5.64 11.05 8.06
C SER A 31 4.61 11.51 7.00
N SER A 32 3.42 10.92 7.03
CA SER A 32 2.32 11.16 6.07
C SER A 32 2.64 10.84 4.60
N LYS A 33 3.73 10.12 4.32
CA LYS A 33 4.08 9.61 2.99
C LYS A 33 3.91 8.10 2.94
N MET A 34 3.24 7.63 1.90
CA MET A 34 3.00 6.21 1.68
C MET A 34 4.18 5.59 0.93
N SER A 35 4.48 4.33 1.25
CA SER A 35 5.30 3.46 0.43
C SER A 35 4.62 2.11 0.25
N ILE A 36 4.86 1.50 -0.90
CA ILE A 36 4.41 0.16 -1.23
C ILE A 36 5.61 -0.67 -1.68
N TRP A 37 5.72 -1.86 -1.13
CA TRP A 37 6.64 -2.90 -1.55
C TRP A 37 5.83 -4.13 -1.98
N MET A 38 6.27 -4.80 -3.04
CA MET A 38 5.63 -6.01 -3.54
C MET A 38 6.67 -7.01 -4.03
N GLU A 39 6.44 -8.29 -3.75
CA GLU A 39 7.26 -9.42 -4.19
C GLU A 39 6.39 -10.47 -4.87
N ASP A 40 6.78 -10.87 -6.08
CA ASP A 40 6.29 -12.10 -6.72
C ASP A 40 6.85 -13.32 -5.97
N ARG A 41 5.99 -14.15 -5.38
CA ARG A 41 6.43 -15.29 -4.57
C ARG A 41 7.09 -16.40 -5.39
N ILE A 42 6.82 -16.49 -6.70
CA ILE A 42 7.44 -17.47 -7.60
C ILE A 42 8.76 -16.93 -8.12
N SER A 43 8.73 -15.79 -8.82
CA SER A 43 9.92 -15.30 -9.52
C SER A 43 10.89 -14.57 -8.60
N LYS A 44 10.47 -14.24 -7.36
CA LYS A 44 11.20 -13.40 -6.40
C LYS A 44 11.52 -11.99 -6.90
N LYS A 45 10.87 -11.54 -7.98
CA LYS A 45 11.01 -10.16 -8.44
C LYS A 45 10.35 -9.24 -7.43
N GLN A 46 11.00 -8.11 -7.16
CA GLN A 46 10.56 -7.13 -6.17
C GLN A 46 10.39 -5.76 -6.81
N TRP A 47 9.38 -5.05 -6.35
CA TRP A 47 9.10 -3.67 -6.73
C TRP A 47 8.89 -2.84 -5.49
N TYR A 48 9.39 -1.60 -5.53
CA TYR A 48 9.25 -0.64 -4.44
C TYR A 48 8.92 0.73 -5.01
N LYS A 49 7.93 1.40 -4.40
CA LYS A 49 7.65 2.80 -4.62
C LYS A 49 7.42 3.47 -3.27
N GLY A 50 8.26 4.44 -2.95
CA GLY A 50 8.19 5.19 -1.68
C GLY A 50 7.96 6.68 -1.86
N GLY A 51 7.74 7.35 -0.72
CA GLY A 51 7.66 8.81 -0.65
C GLY A 51 6.42 9.42 -1.29
N MET A 52 5.36 8.64 -1.49
CA MET A 52 4.14 9.08 -2.18
C MET A 52 3.30 9.98 -1.27
N ALA A 53 3.00 11.19 -1.73
CA ALA A 53 2.01 12.06 -1.11
C ALA A 53 0.58 11.58 -1.45
N LYS A 54 -0.43 12.05 -0.70
CA LYS A 54 -1.84 11.66 -0.92
C LYS A 54 -2.28 11.83 -2.38
N THR A 55 -1.87 12.92 -3.02
CA THR A 55 -2.19 13.25 -4.42
C THR A 55 -1.58 12.29 -5.45
N ASP A 56 -0.59 11.49 -5.06
CA ASP A 56 0.06 10.54 -5.98
C ASP A 56 -0.73 9.23 -6.12
N TYR A 57 -1.62 8.92 -5.16
CA TYR A 57 -2.41 7.68 -5.15
C TYR A 57 -3.92 7.90 -4.92
N VAL A 58 -4.34 9.11 -4.54
CA VAL A 58 -5.74 9.51 -4.49
C VAL A 58 -6.05 10.46 -5.64
N SER A 59 -7.13 10.16 -6.34
CA SER A 59 -7.72 10.88 -7.46
C SER A 59 -9.21 11.04 -7.20
N ASP A 60 -9.89 11.85 -8.01
CA ASP A 60 -11.34 12.03 -7.89
C ASP A 60 -12.12 10.72 -8.08
N ALA A 61 -11.53 9.72 -8.74
CA ALA A 61 -12.17 8.42 -8.98
C ALA A 61 -12.13 7.46 -7.77
N ASN A 62 -11.19 7.63 -6.84
CA ASN A 62 -11.00 6.75 -5.68
C ASN A 62 -10.99 7.50 -4.34
N VAL A 63 -11.38 8.77 -4.33
CA VAL A 63 -11.50 9.55 -3.10
C VAL A 63 -12.67 9.03 -2.27
N ILE A 64 -12.38 8.67 -1.02
CA ILE A 64 -13.38 8.34 0.00
C ILE A 64 -13.62 9.61 0.84
N PRO A 65 -14.87 10.11 0.93
CA PRO A 65 -15.21 11.25 1.77
C PRO A 65 -14.76 11.04 3.22
N ASP A 66 -14.22 12.09 3.84
CA ASP A 66 -13.71 12.12 5.22
C ASP A 66 -12.58 11.13 5.55
N ALA A 67 -12.07 10.37 4.55
CA ALA A 67 -10.99 9.42 4.77
C ALA A 67 -9.64 10.13 4.99
N THR A 68 -9.00 9.77 6.09
CA THR A 68 -7.63 10.17 6.42
C THR A 68 -6.63 9.34 5.63
N VAL A 69 -5.38 9.78 5.56
CA VAL A 69 -4.31 9.01 4.88
C VAL A 69 -4.15 7.61 5.48
N ALA A 70 -4.37 7.45 6.79
CA ALA A 70 -4.29 6.16 7.46
C ALA A 70 -5.40 5.20 7.00
N ASP A 71 -6.56 5.70 6.58
CA ASP A 71 -7.69 4.86 6.14
C ASP A 71 -7.42 4.19 4.79
N TYR A 72 -6.63 4.82 3.93
CA TYR A 72 -6.20 4.22 2.65
C TYR A 72 -5.18 3.08 2.81
N VAL A 73 -4.55 2.99 3.98
CA VAL A 73 -3.51 1.98 4.25
C VAL A 73 -4.09 0.75 4.96
N LYS A 74 -5.29 0.84 5.55
CA LYS A 74 -5.96 -0.27 6.23
C LYS A 74 -6.35 -1.37 5.24
N VAL A 75 -5.99 -2.61 5.56
CA VAL A 75 -6.50 -3.81 4.90
C VAL A 75 -7.89 -4.11 5.48
N GLN A 76 -8.92 -4.14 4.63
CA GLN A 76 -10.27 -4.60 4.99
C GLN A 76 -10.29 -6.11 5.22
#